data_AF-A0ABD0PDQ1-F1
#
_entry.id   AF-A0ABD0PDQ1-F1
#
_cell.length_a   1.000
_cell.length_b   1.000
_cell.length_c   1.000
_cell.angle_alpha   90.00
_cell.angle_beta   90.00
_cell.angle_gamma   90.00
#
_symmetry.space_group_name_H-M   'P 1'
#
loop_
_entity.id
_entity.type
_entity.pdbx_description
1 polymer ?
#
loop_
_entity_poly.entity_id
_entity_poly.type
_entity_poly.pdbx_seq_one_letter_code
_entity_poly.pdbx_strand_id
1 'polypeptide(L)'
;MEVSALHRVANSHPFLNSSSTVAALVEEALDYHRSVFAQPLRQTARTTPRFQSLTLYIVGGRKREVSRVRELRFFNPSAQEHLRVAGGSNWSELAPMPAGRSHHCVAVMGNFLFVAGGEVEHATGRTCAVRTACRYDPRVNRWTDIAPMKACREHFVLGALGQYLYAVGGRNELRQVLPSVERYCPKRN
;
A
#
# COMPACT_ATOMS: atom_id res chain seq x y z
N MET A 1 -8.97 -14.35 -7.11
CA MET A 1 -9.37 -15.73 -6.79
C MET A 1 -10.03 -15.69 -5.42
N GLU A 2 -11.30 -16.11 -5.30
CA GLU A 2 -11.95 -16.15 -3.99
C GLU A 2 -11.31 -17.22 -3.09
N VAL A 3 -11.01 -16.85 -1.84
CA VAL A 3 -10.37 -17.74 -0.85
C VAL A 3 -11.21 -19.00 -0.60
N SER A 4 -12.54 -18.88 -0.69
CA SER A 4 -13.53 -19.96 -0.60
C SER A 4 -13.44 -20.95 -1.76
N ALA A 5 -13.02 -20.52 -2.95
CA ALA A 5 -12.75 -21.43 -4.07
C ALA A 5 -11.42 -22.18 -3.85
N LEU A 6 -10.37 -21.49 -3.40
CA LEU A 6 -9.07 -22.11 -3.13
C LEU A 6 -9.18 -23.17 -2.02
N HIS A 7 -9.94 -22.89 -0.96
CA HIS A 7 -10.11 -23.83 0.15
C HIS A 7 -10.91 -25.08 -0.26
N ARG A 8 -11.95 -24.92 -1.11
CA ARG A 8 -12.70 -26.06 -1.65
C ARG A 8 -11.85 -26.94 -2.55
N VAL A 9 -11.09 -26.33 -3.47
CA VAL A 9 -10.21 -27.05 -4.40
C VAL A 9 -9.07 -27.75 -3.67
N ALA A 10 -8.54 -27.13 -2.60
CA ALA A 10 -7.56 -27.75 -1.72
C ALA A 10 -8.15 -29.01 -1.07
N ASN A 11 -9.27 -28.89 -0.34
CA ASN A 11 -9.80 -30.02 0.43
C ASN A 11 -10.30 -31.19 -0.43
N SER A 12 -10.57 -30.97 -1.72
CA SER A 12 -10.96 -32.03 -2.65
C SER A 12 -9.78 -32.84 -3.22
N HIS A 13 -8.53 -32.43 -2.99
CA HIS A 13 -7.38 -33.08 -3.62
C HIS A 13 -6.83 -34.23 -2.75
N PRO A 14 -6.72 -35.47 -3.28
CA PRO A 14 -6.30 -36.64 -2.49
C PRO A 14 -4.93 -36.51 -1.78
N PHE A 15 -4.01 -35.73 -2.36
CA PHE A 15 -2.66 -35.51 -1.81
C PHE A 15 -2.62 -34.65 -0.56
N LEU A 16 -3.65 -33.82 -0.33
CA LEU A 16 -3.73 -33.02 0.89
C LEU A 16 -4.13 -33.87 2.10
N ASN A 17 -4.85 -34.97 1.87
CA ASN A 17 -5.23 -35.91 2.93
C ASN A 17 -4.12 -36.94 3.25
N SER A 18 -3.12 -37.10 2.36
CA SER A 18 -2.05 -38.09 2.53
C SER A 18 -0.75 -37.50 3.10
N SER A 19 -0.54 -36.17 3.03
CA SER A 19 0.69 -35.52 3.49
C SER A 19 0.39 -34.33 4.40
N SER A 20 0.77 -34.44 5.67
CA SER A 20 0.64 -33.36 6.66
C SER A 20 1.44 -32.11 6.27
N THR A 21 2.59 -32.29 5.61
CA THR A 21 3.42 -31.17 5.14
C THR A 21 2.71 -30.35 4.07
N VAL A 22 2.07 -31.01 3.09
CA VAL A 22 1.34 -30.32 2.01
C VAL A 22 0.13 -29.59 2.58
N ALA A 23 -0.60 -30.22 3.51
CA ALA A 23 -1.71 -29.60 4.22
C ALA A 23 -1.28 -28.32 4.95
N ALA A 24 -0.20 -28.39 5.73
CA ALA A 24 0.33 -27.24 6.46
C ALA A 24 0.73 -26.08 5.55
N LEU A 25 1.34 -26.35 4.39
CA LEU A 25 1.73 -25.32 3.42
C LEU A 25 0.50 -24.62 2.80
N VAL A 26 -0.55 -25.37 2.49
CA VAL A 26 -1.79 -24.81 1.95
C VAL A 26 -2.53 -24.00 3.01
N GLU A 27 -2.56 -24.47 4.26
CA GLU A 27 -3.12 -23.72 5.39
C GLU A 27 -2.36 -22.42 5.63
N GLU A 28 -1.02 -22.45 5.61
CA GLU A 28 -0.18 -21.24 5.71
C GLU A 28 -0.53 -20.22 4.61
N ALA A 29 -0.65 -20.69 3.36
CA ALA A 29 -1.02 -19.84 2.23
C ALA A 29 -2.44 -19.25 2.41
N LEU A 30 -3.40 -20.07 2.83
CA LEU A 30 -4.77 -19.63 3.09
C LEU A 30 -4.84 -18.58 4.21
N ASP A 31 -4.13 -18.79 5.32
CA ASP A 31 -4.07 -17.82 6.42
C ASP A 31 -3.46 -16.49 5.94
N TYR A 32 -2.39 -16.54 5.15
CA TYR A 32 -1.78 -15.35 4.55
C TYR A 32 -2.75 -14.59 3.64
N HIS A 33 -3.51 -15.29 2.80
CA HIS A 33 -4.46 -14.66 1.87
C HIS A 33 -5.74 -14.17 2.56
N ARG A 34 -6.15 -14.77 3.68
CA ARG A 34 -7.26 -14.29 4.54
C ARG A 34 -6.85 -13.06 5.34
N SER A 35 -5.62 -13.03 5.82
CA SER A 35 -5.08 -11.96 6.67
C SER A 35 -4.58 -10.76 5.87
N VAL A 36 -5.41 -10.23 4.95
CA VAL A 36 -5.06 -9.18 3.98
C VAL A 36 -4.24 -8.06 4.64
N PHE A 37 -4.78 -7.40 5.66
CA PHE A 37 -4.13 -6.26 6.34
C PHE A 37 -2.81 -6.61 7.03
N ALA A 38 -2.66 -7.85 7.53
CA ALA A 38 -1.47 -8.29 8.25
C ALA A 38 -0.35 -8.86 7.34
N GLN A 39 -0.60 -9.03 6.04
CA GLN A 39 0.42 -9.48 5.06
C GLN A 39 1.77 -8.74 5.12
N PRO A 40 1.85 -7.41 5.32
CA PRO A 40 3.11 -6.68 5.46
C PRO A 40 4.00 -7.19 6.61
N LEU A 41 3.39 -7.82 7.61
CA LEU A 41 4.07 -8.34 8.79
C LEU A 41 4.43 -9.83 8.66
N ARG A 42 3.98 -10.48 7.58
CA ARG A 42 4.11 -11.92 7.34
C ARG A 42 4.98 -12.19 6.11
N GLN A 43 6.11 -11.49 6.01
CA GLN A 43 7.06 -11.69 4.91
C GLN A 43 8.01 -12.85 5.23
N THR A 44 7.96 -13.90 4.42
CA THR A 44 8.84 -15.07 4.43
C THR A 44 9.31 -15.38 3.01
N ALA A 45 10.28 -16.29 2.86
CA ALA A 45 10.72 -16.77 1.54
C ALA A 45 9.57 -17.31 0.66
N ARG A 46 8.44 -17.73 1.25
CA ARG A 46 7.27 -18.27 0.52
C ARG A 46 6.24 -17.20 0.15
N THR A 47 6.15 -16.10 0.91
CA THR A 47 5.16 -15.03 0.65
C THR A 47 5.73 -13.89 -0.19
N THR A 48 7.04 -13.86 -0.32
CA THR A 48 7.79 -12.82 -1.00
C THR A 48 8.14 -13.27 -2.43
N PRO A 49 7.98 -12.41 -3.46
CA PRO A 49 8.34 -12.76 -4.83
C PRO A 49 9.80 -13.20 -4.97
N ARG A 50 10.04 -14.23 -5.79
CA ARG A 50 11.38 -14.80 -6.02
C ARG A 50 12.37 -13.83 -6.67
N PHE A 51 11.87 -12.88 -7.45
CA PHE A 51 12.65 -11.79 -8.02
C PHE A 51 12.28 -10.49 -7.30
N GLN A 52 13.31 -9.72 -6.91
CA GLN A 52 13.16 -8.41 -6.31
C GLN A 52 14.10 -7.44 -6.99
N SER A 53 13.60 -6.25 -7.27
CA SER A 53 14.42 -5.12 -7.69
C SER A 53 13.98 -3.87 -6.95
N LEU A 54 14.95 -3.08 -6.51
CA LEU A 54 14.70 -1.78 -5.90
C LEU A 54 13.99 -0.91 -6.93
N THR A 55 12.76 -0.52 -6.62
CA THR A 55 11.91 0.23 -7.54
C THR A 55 11.50 1.54 -6.89
N LEU A 56 11.68 2.65 -7.61
CA LEU A 56 11.22 3.96 -7.18
C LEU A 56 9.76 4.13 -7.55
N TYR A 57 8.97 4.66 -6.62
CA TYR A 57 7.55 4.96 -6.84
C TYR A 57 7.30 6.46 -6.64
N ILE A 58 6.46 7.03 -7.50
CA ILE A 58 5.91 8.37 -7.36
C ILE A 58 4.40 8.21 -7.18
N VAL A 59 3.86 8.85 -6.13
CA VAL A 59 2.46 8.69 -5.72
C VAL A 59 1.80 10.07 -5.61
N GLY A 60 0.71 10.25 -6.34
CA GLY A 60 -0.15 11.44 -6.25
C GLY A 60 0.57 12.76 -6.48
N GLY A 61 0.21 13.75 -5.67
CA GLY A 61 0.76 15.10 -5.75
C GLY A 61 -0.16 16.07 -6.50
N ARG A 62 0.42 17.17 -6.98
CA ARG A 62 -0.27 18.26 -7.66
C ARG A 62 0.41 18.54 -8.99
N LYS A 63 -0.38 18.69 -10.06
CA LYS A 63 0.09 19.20 -11.36
C LYS A 63 -0.30 20.67 -11.51
N ARG A 64 0.31 21.39 -12.45
CA ARG A 64 0.00 22.81 -12.68
C ARG A 64 -1.47 23.01 -13.07
N GLU A 65 -2.00 22.11 -13.90
CA GLU A 65 -3.37 22.18 -14.44
C GLU A 65 -4.37 21.37 -13.62
N VAL A 66 -3.91 20.31 -12.94
CA VAL A 66 -4.75 19.44 -12.12
C VAL A 66 -4.39 19.62 -10.65
N SER A 67 -5.38 20.06 -9.87
CA SER A 67 -5.24 20.39 -8.45
C SER A 67 -4.55 19.24 -7.69
N ARG A 68 -4.99 17.99 -7.89
CA ARG A 68 -4.50 16.77 -7.21
C ARG A 68 -4.63 15.54 -8.10
N VAL A 69 -3.57 14.74 -8.20
CA VAL A 69 -3.55 13.56 -9.08
C VAL A 69 -3.64 12.25 -8.30
N ARG A 70 -4.17 11.21 -8.98
CA ARG A 70 -4.31 9.84 -8.47
C ARG A 70 -3.17 8.92 -8.89
N GLU A 71 -2.25 9.43 -9.69
CA GLU A 71 -1.25 8.64 -10.41
C GLU A 71 -0.32 7.90 -9.45
N LEU A 72 -0.06 6.64 -9.79
CA LEU A 72 1.03 5.85 -9.23
C LEU A 72 1.95 5.51 -10.39
N ARG A 73 3.20 5.95 -10.32
CA ARG A 73 4.22 5.67 -11.34
C ARG A 73 5.39 4.96 -10.70
N PHE A 74 6.06 4.11 -11.45
CA PHE A 74 7.27 3.45 -10.98
C PHE A 74 8.41 3.53 -11.99
N PHE A 75 9.62 3.42 -11.46
CA PHE A 75 10.87 3.36 -12.20
C PHE A 75 11.74 2.26 -11.59
N ASN A 76 12.13 1.28 -12.41
CA ASN A 76 13.04 0.21 -12.02
C ASN A 76 14.42 0.46 -12.67
N PRO A 77 15.46 0.81 -11.89
CA PRO A 77 16.80 1.04 -12.41
C PRO A 77 17.45 -0.22 -13.00
N SER A 78 17.16 -1.41 -12.46
CA SER A 78 17.79 -2.67 -12.91
C SER A 78 17.29 -3.13 -14.27
N ALA A 79 16.11 -2.66 -14.70
CA ALA A 79 15.59 -2.94 -16.04
C ALA A 79 16.34 -2.18 -17.15
N GLN A 80 17.30 -1.32 -16.79
CA GLN A 80 17.92 -0.36 -17.72
C GLN A 80 19.41 -0.59 -17.97
N GLU A 81 20.01 -1.66 -17.44
CA GLU A 81 21.42 -2.01 -17.75
C GLU A 81 21.68 -2.18 -19.27
N HIS A 82 20.62 -2.42 -20.06
CA HIS A 82 20.69 -2.50 -21.53
C HIS A 82 20.04 -1.33 -22.30
N LEU A 83 19.49 -0.32 -21.64
CA LEU A 83 18.78 0.82 -22.26
C LEU A 83 19.59 2.12 -22.08
N ARG A 84 20.83 2.15 -22.60
CA ARG A 84 21.65 3.37 -22.61
C ARG A 84 21.34 4.35 -23.74
N VAL A 85 20.26 4.15 -24.51
CA VAL A 85 19.97 4.99 -25.67
C VAL A 85 18.48 5.35 -25.73
N ALA A 86 18.24 6.66 -25.92
CA ALA A 86 16.98 7.38 -26.18
C ALA A 86 16.26 7.98 -24.95
N GLY A 87 16.25 9.32 -24.90
CA GLY A 87 15.69 10.20 -23.86
C GLY A 87 14.17 10.18 -23.68
N GLY A 88 13.57 8.99 -23.56
CA GLY A 88 12.20 8.79 -23.10
C GLY A 88 12.12 8.72 -21.56
N SER A 89 11.03 9.21 -20.97
CA SER A 89 10.79 9.02 -19.54
C SER A 89 10.51 7.54 -19.25
N ASN A 90 11.46 6.82 -18.64
CA ASN A 90 11.32 5.40 -18.29
C ASN A 90 10.39 5.14 -17.08
N TRP A 91 9.34 5.93 -16.94
CA TRP A 91 8.32 5.79 -15.91
C TRP A 91 7.13 5.04 -16.48
N SER A 92 6.66 4.04 -15.75
CA SER A 92 5.46 3.29 -16.12
C SER A 92 4.34 3.55 -15.12
N GLU A 93 3.10 3.59 -15.61
CA GLU A 93 1.92 3.83 -14.77
C GLU A 93 1.37 2.51 -14.19
N LEU A 94 0.82 2.61 -12.99
CA LEU A 94 0.18 1.52 -12.25
C LEU A 94 -1.25 1.91 -11.89
N ALA A 95 -1.96 1.02 -11.20
CA ALA A 95 -3.31 1.30 -10.75
C ALA A 95 -3.36 2.62 -9.95
N PRO A 96 -4.24 3.57 -10.33
CA PRO A 96 -4.32 4.85 -9.66
C PRO A 96 -4.92 4.70 -8.26
N MET A 97 -4.53 5.60 -7.34
CA MET A 97 -5.12 5.68 -6.00
C MET A 97 -6.64 5.86 -6.05
N PRO A 98 -7.40 5.49 -5.01
CA PRO A 98 -8.85 5.72 -4.96
C PRO A 98 -9.26 7.19 -5.09
N ALA A 99 -8.48 8.11 -4.50
CA ALA A 99 -8.73 9.55 -4.53
C ALA A 99 -7.44 10.33 -4.80
N GLY A 100 -7.55 11.42 -5.56
CA GLY A 100 -6.43 12.29 -5.88
C GLY A 100 -6.05 13.11 -4.66
N ARG A 101 -4.77 13.12 -4.29
CA ARG A 101 -4.33 13.77 -3.06
C ARG A 101 -2.94 14.40 -3.15
N SER A 102 -2.75 15.51 -2.47
CA SER A 102 -1.47 16.20 -2.24
C SER A 102 -1.14 16.25 -0.76
N HIS A 103 0.10 16.58 -0.37
CA HIS A 103 0.52 16.73 1.04
C HIS A 103 0.25 15.50 1.94
N HIS A 104 0.02 14.35 1.31
CA HIS A 104 -0.07 13.05 1.96
C HIS A 104 1.34 12.54 2.26
N CYS A 105 1.42 11.51 3.10
CA CYS A 105 2.69 10.85 3.38
C CYS A 105 2.64 9.39 2.95
N VAL A 106 3.81 8.90 2.54
CA VAL A 106 3.99 7.53 2.07
C VAL A 106 4.97 6.82 3.01
N ALA A 107 4.67 5.57 3.36
CA ALA A 107 5.59 4.69 4.07
C ALA A 107 5.60 3.31 3.40
N VAL A 108 6.73 2.61 3.48
CA VAL A 108 6.85 1.24 2.97
C VAL A 108 7.00 0.29 4.14
N MET A 109 6.22 -0.78 4.16
CA MET A 109 6.32 -1.85 5.15
C MET A 109 6.03 -3.19 4.48
N GLY A 110 6.93 -4.15 4.63
CA GLY A 110 6.76 -5.51 4.09
C GLY A 110 6.54 -5.57 2.59
N ASN A 111 7.15 -4.67 1.81
CA ASN A 111 6.97 -4.50 0.35
C ASN A 111 5.57 -4.02 -0.08
N PHE A 112 4.80 -3.43 0.84
CA PHE A 112 3.57 -2.70 0.52
C PHE A 112 3.79 -1.21 0.70
N LEU A 113 3.14 -0.41 -0.14
CA LEU A 113 3.13 1.05 0.00
C LEU A 113 1.91 1.45 0.82
N PHE A 114 2.08 2.36 1.77
CA PHE A 114 1.02 2.93 2.58
C PHE A 114 0.94 4.42 2.31
N VAL A 115 -0.26 4.90 2.05
CA VAL A 115 -0.56 6.31 1.81
C VAL A 115 -1.56 6.75 2.85
N ALA A 116 -1.25 7.80 3.61
CA ALA A 116 -2.13 8.33 4.63
C ALA A 116 -2.31 9.84 4.51
N GLY A 117 -3.52 10.29 4.84
CA GLY A 117 -3.87 11.69 4.94
C GLY A 117 -3.66 12.48 3.65
N GLY A 118 -3.19 13.71 3.83
CA GLY A 118 -3.08 14.72 2.79
C GLY A 118 -4.36 15.49 2.60
N GLU A 119 -4.39 16.24 1.52
CA GLU A 119 -5.51 17.04 1.07
C GLU A 119 -6.24 16.32 -0.06
N VAL A 120 -7.58 16.32 0.00
CA VAL A 120 -8.44 15.85 -1.08
C VAL A 120 -9.41 16.98 -1.45
N GLU A 121 -9.77 17.05 -2.72
CA GLU A 121 -10.82 17.95 -3.19
C GLU A 121 -12.19 17.34 -2.91
N HIS A 122 -13.00 18.02 -2.12
CA HIS A 122 -14.39 17.65 -1.85
C HIS A 122 -15.29 18.00 -3.03
N ALA A 123 -16.45 17.34 -3.12
CA ALA A 123 -17.48 17.62 -4.13
C ALA A 123 -17.94 19.09 -4.15
N THR A 124 -17.75 19.83 -3.05
CA THR A 124 -18.05 21.26 -2.95
C THR A 124 -16.94 22.16 -3.52
N GLY A 125 -15.91 21.60 -4.16
CA GLY A 125 -14.73 22.32 -4.65
C GLY A 125 -13.76 22.78 -3.56
N ARG A 126 -14.06 22.50 -2.28
CA ARG A 126 -13.18 22.86 -1.17
C ARG A 126 -12.11 21.79 -0.99
N THR A 127 -10.89 22.22 -0.70
CA THR A 127 -9.83 21.30 -0.28
C THR A 127 -9.82 21.22 1.24
N CYS A 128 -9.75 20.00 1.78
CA CYS A 128 -9.53 19.79 3.20
C CYS A 128 -8.56 18.64 3.46
N ALA A 129 -7.87 18.72 4.61
CA ALA A 129 -7.13 17.60 5.14
C ALA A 129 -8.07 16.41 5.35
N VAL A 130 -7.60 15.20 5.06
CA VAL A 130 -8.35 13.96 5.27
C VAL A 130 -7.65 13.05 6.27
N ARG A 131 -8.43 12.16 6.88
CA ARG A 131 -7.94 11.08 7.74
C ARG A 131 -7.81 9.74 7.04
N THR A 132 -8.24 9.66 5.77
CA THR A 132 -8.27 8.39 5.02
C THR A 132 -6.86 7.88 4.74
N ALA A 133 -6.72 6.56 4.74
CA ALA A 133 -5.49 5.89 4.41
C ALA A 133 -5.79 4.66 3.55
N CYS A 134 -4.88 4.34 2.65
CA CYS A 134 -4.95 3.16 1.81
C CYS A 134 -3.55 2.55 1.67
N ARG A 135 -3.51 1.28 1.28
CA ARG A 135 -2.26 0.60 0.95
C ARG A 135 -2.31 0.07 -0.47
N TYR A 136 -1.16 -0.06 -1.09
CA TYR A 136 -0.98 -0.64 -2.41
C TYR A 136 -0.16 -1.91 -2.34
N ASP A 137 -0.68 -2.94 -3.00
CA ASP A 137 0.01 -4.23 -3.21
C ASP A 137 0.56 -4.28 -4.65
N PRO A 138 1.89 -4.20 -4.83
CA PRO A 138 2.52 -4.24 -6.15
C PRO A 138 2.37 -5.60 -6.84
N ARG A 139 2.09 -6.68 -6.10
CA ARG A 139 2.00 -8.05 -6.66
C ARG A 139 0.74 -8.25 -7.48
N VAL A 140 -0.33 -7.55 -7.11
CA VAL A 140 -1.64 -7.63 -7.79
C VAL A 140 -2.06 -6.28 -8.37
N ASN A 141 -1.17 -5.29 -8.33
CA ASN A 141 -1.40 -3.92 -8.79
C ASN A 141 -2.72 -3.34 -8.26
N ARG A 142 -2.94 -3.40 -6.94
CA ARG A 142 -4.23 -3.03 -6.35
C ARG A 142 -4.10 -2.21 -5.06
N TRP A 143 -4.98 -1.22 -4.94
CA TRP A 143 -5.19 -0.46 -3.71
C TRP A 143 -6.22 -1.13 -2.80
N THR A 144 -6.04 -0.99 -1.49
CA THR A 144 -7.00 -1.43 -0.47
C THR A 144 -7.10 -0.35 0.59
N ASP A 145 -8.32 0.07 0.90
CA ASP A 145 -8.55 1.00 2.01
C ASP A 145 -8.22 0.32 3.34
N ILE A 146 -7.62 1.08 4.24
CA ILE A 146 -7.30 0.64 5.60
C ILE A 146 -7.99 1.52 6.61
N ALA A 147 -7.93 1.17 7.89
CA ALA A 147 -8.54 1.99 8.91
C ALA A 147 -8.01 3.44 8.85
N PRO A 148 -8.92 4.42 8.89
CA PRO A 148 -8.54 5.82 8.85
C PRO A 148 -7.85 6.25 10.16
N MET A 149 -7.08 7.32 10.08
CA MET A 149 -6.61 8.04 11.26
C MET A 149 -7.80 8.60 12.07
N LYS A 150 -7.53 8.90 13.34
CA LYS A 150 -8.44 9.60 14.24
C LYS A 150 -8.55 11.08 13.87
N ALA A 151 -7.41 11.73 13.62
CA ALA A 151 -7.38 13.11 13.13
C ALA A 151 -7.13 13.15 11.61
N CYS A 152 -7.69 14.16 10.94
CA CYS A 152 -7.24 14.49 9.59
C CYS A 152 -5.83 15.07 9.65
N ARG A 153 -4.97 14.72 8.69
CA ARG A 153 -3.58 15.19 8.67
C ARG A 153 -3.13 15.54 7.27
N GLU A 154 -2.55 16.72 7.12
CA GLU A 154 -1.74 17.13 5.97
C GLU A 154 -0.37 17.65 6.45
N HIS A 155 0.65 17.64 5.57
CA HIS A 155 2.00 18.13 5.91
C HIS A 155 2.59 17.49 7.18
N PHE A 156 2.40 16.19 7.34
CA PHE A 156 2.84 15.43 8.51
C PHE A 156 4.03 14.53 8.13
N VAL A 157 4.42 13.63 9.04
CA VAL A 157 5.39 12.56 8.76
C VAL A 157 4.72 11.21 8.99
N LEU A 158 4.90 10.28 8.04
CA LEU A 158 4.51 8.87 8.18
C LEU A 158 5.75 8.00 8.18
N GLY A 159 5.98 7.24 9.25
CA GLY A 159 7.13 6.34 9.38
C GLY A 159 6.70 4.93 9.72
N ALA A 160 7.36 3.93 9.11
CA ALA A 160 7.26 2.54 9.54
C ALA A 160 8.34 2.26 10.60
N LEU A 161 7.93 1.75 11.76
CA LEU A 161 8.84 1.34 12.82
C LEU A 161 8.36 0.02 13.45
N GLY A 162 9.18 -1.02 13.30
CA GLY A 162 8.83 -2.37 13.70
C GLY A 162 7.57 -2.86 12.98
N GLN A 163 6.52 -3.16 13.74
CA GLN A 163 5.27 -3.73 13.24
C GLN A 163 4.15 -2.68 13.07
N TYR A 164 4.49 -1.39 13.12
CA TYR A 164 3.52 -0.30 13.17
C TYR A 164 3.89 0.86 12.23
N LEU A 165 2.88 1.61 11.82
CA LEU A 165 3.05 2.91 11.19
C LEU A 165 2.74 4.01 12.19
N TYR A 166 3.53 5.08 12.16
CA TYR A 166 3.38 6.25 13.02
C TYR A 166 3.13 7.49 12.18
N ALA A 167 2.01 8.16 12.42
CA ALA A 167 1.68 9.46 11.83
C ALA A 167 1.96 10.55 12.87
N VAL A 168 2.93 11.42 12.61
CA VAL A 168 3.45 12.41 13.56
C VAL A 168 3.14 13.81 13.05
N GLY A 169 2.45 14.59 13.88
CA GLY A 169 2.22 16.01 13.64
C GLY A 169 1.34 16.34 12.43
N GLY A 170 1.69 17.42 11.73
CA GLY A 170 0.94 17.97 10.60
C GLY A 170 -0.16 18.94 11.02
N ARG A 171 -1.10 19.16 10.10
CA ARG A 171 -2.25 20.05 10.31
C ARG A 171 -3.57 19.32 10.08
N ASN A 172 -4.59 19.70 10.84
CA ASN A 172 -5.95 19.19 10.64
C ASN A 172 -6.72 20.01 9.58
N GLU A 173 -7.98 19.68 9.39
CA GLU A 173 -8.90 20.35 8.46
C GLU A 173 -9.14 21.84 8.78
N LEU A 174 -8.90 22.25 10.03
CA LEU A 174 -8.95 23.64 10.49
C LEU A 174 -7.59 24.35 10.39
N ARG A 175 -6.59 23.71 9.75
CA ARG A 175 -5.19 24.16 9.64
C ARG A 175 -4.45 24.32 10.96
N GLN A 176 -4.97 23.74 12.04
CA GLN A 176 -4.32 23.74 13.34
C GLN A 176 -3.19 22.71 13.36
N VAL A 177 -2.04 23.11 13.90
CA VAL A 177 -0.90 22.21 14.07
C VAL A 177 -1.25 21.16 15.12
N LEU A 178 -1.01 19.89 14.79
CA LEU A 178 -1.26 18.77 15.67
C LEU A 178 0.01 18.44 16.47
N PRO A 179 -0.04 18.42 17.81
CA PRO A 179 1.04 17.87 18.63
C PRO A 179 0.94 16.34 18.75
N SER A 180 -0.13 15.74 18.23
CA SER A 180 -0.45 14.33 18.44
C SER A 180 0.30 13.40 17.50
N VAL A 181 0.53 12.19 17.98
CA VAL A 181 1.04 11.04 17.22
C VAL A 181 -0.01 9.95 17.20
N GLU A 182 -0.19 9.31 16.06
CA GLU A 182 -1.06 8.16 15.90
C GLU A 182 -0.29 6.93 15.45
N ARG A 183 -0.74 5.76 15.90
CA ARG A 183 -0.13 4.47 15.57
C ARG A 183 -1.16 3.56 14.91
N TYR A 184 -0.85 3.07 13.71
CA TYR A 184 -1.63 2.06 13.01
C TYR A 184 -1.02 0.67 13.20
N CYS A 185 -1.87 -0.35 13.41
CA CYS A 185 -1.46 -1.74 13.59
C CYS A 185 -2.05 -2.61 12.47
N PRO A 186 -1.26 -3.05 11.48
CA PRO A 186 -1.75 -3.86 10.37
C PRO A 186 -2.45 -5.17 10.79
N LYS A 187 -2.11 -5.74 11.96
CA LYS A 187 -2.79 -6.93 12.51
C LYS A 187 -4.25 -6.68 12.89
N ARG A 188 -4.60 -5.45 13.27
CA ARG A 188 -5.93 -5.08 13.76
C ARG A 188 -6.73 -4.25 12.75
N ASN A 189 -6.10 -3.87 11.65
CA ASN A 189 -6.54 -2.80 10.76
C ASN A 189 -6.99 -1.59 11.59
#